data_AF-A0A9E5UXS0-F1
#
_entry.id   AF-A0A9E5UXS0-F1
#
_cell.length_a   1.000
_cell.length_b   1.000
_cell.length_c   1.000
_cell.angle_alpha   90.00
_cell.angle_beta   90.00
_cell.angle_gamma   90.00
#
_symmetry.space_group_name_H-M   'P 1'
#
loop_
_entity.id
_entity.type
_entity.pdbx_description
1 polymer ?
#
loop_
_entity_poly.entity_id
_entity_poly.type
_entity_poly.pdbx_seq_one_letter_code
_entity_poly.pdbx_strand_id
1 'polypeptide(L)'
;MTKSKVLKFQGIKELDNIETHEGLNDTIKTWLESLTMPFEAQSKSIENFEFRSRDGFSAHRHNCGGLDLIAITDISGMIGSGSHFGTAIESWVETSWDNTRNDLIKDNPEMDHESDEFFDLVYQSCSGDYDTVAWRVRVMYEGLGVLKIYAMYDKDAAYFRFNSPVLFETEVRFKTLSGLERQLNALTKKVEASQDEIQQKKQKRA
;
A
#
# COMPACT_ATOMS: atom_id res chain seq x y z
N MET A 1 -40.65 35.37 3.33
CA MET A 1 -39.63 35.56 2.29
C MET A 1 -38.26 35.37 2.91
N THR A 2 -37.51 34.34 2.51
CA THR A 2 -36.20 34.02 3.13
C THR A 2 -35.13 34.16 2.06
N LYS A 3 -34.26 35.18 2.18
CA LYS A 3 -33.21 35.44 1.17
C LYS A 3 -32.10 34.40 1.30
N SER A 4 -32.08 33.41 0.41
CA SER A 4 -30.93 32.50 0.29
C SER A 4 -29.68 33.29 -0.13
N LYS A 5 -28.63 33.25 0.69
CA LYS A 5 -27.32 33.79 0.32
C LYS A 5 -26.60 32.77 -0.57
N VAL A 6 -26.76 32.92 -1.88
CA VAL A 6 -25.88 32.25 -2.84
C VAL A 6 -24.45 32.76 -2.63
N LEU A 7 -23.57 31.90 -2.11
CA LEU A 7 -22.14 32.17 -2.02
C LEU A 7 -21.57 32.18 -3.44
N LYS A 8 -21.27 33.38 -3.95
CA LYS A 8 -20.51 33.52 -5.19
C LYS A 8 -19.06 33.11 -4.95
N PHE A 9 -18.65 31.97 -5.51
CA PHE A 9 -17.23 31.69 -5.73
C PHE A 9 -16.71 32.68 -6.78
N GLN A 10 -15.94 33.68 -6.34
CA GLN A 10 -15.20 34.60 -7.21
C GLN A 10 -13.70 34.38 -7.00
N GLY A 11 -12.99 34.07 -8.09
CA GLY A 11 -11.53 34.21 -8.14
C GLY A 11 -10.72 33.18 -7.35
N ILE A 12 -10.92 31.89 -7.61
CA ILE A 12 -9.77 30.96 -7.56
C ILE A 12 -8.92 31.32 -8.78
N LYS A 13 -7.63 31.64 -8.58
CA LYS A 13 -6.68 31.77 -9.70
C LYS A 13 -6.41 30.39 -10.26
N GLU A 14 -6.31 30.25 -11.57
CA GLU A 14 -6.13 28.94 -12.24
C GLU A 14 -4.88 28.18 -11.78
N LEU A 15 -3.88 28.90 -11.23
CA LEU A 15 -2.65 28.36 -10.63
C LEU A 15 -2.83 27.70 -9.24
N ASP A 16 -3.95 27.94 -8.55
CA ASP A 16 -4.30 27.33 -7.25
C ASP A 16 -5.35 26.19 -7.42
N ASN A 17 -5.59 25.72 -8.65
CA ASN A 17 -6.64 24.72 -8.88
C ASN A 17 -6.21 23.32 -8.39
N ILE A 18 -6.65 22.95 -7.20
CA ILE A 18 -6.40 21.67 -6.51
C ILE A 18 -6.80 20.43 -7.35
N GLU A 19 -7.62 20.62 -8.38
CA GLU A 19 -8.09 19.56 -9.28
C GLU A 19 -7.06 19.16 -10.37
N THR A 20 -5.85 19.76 -10.38
CA THR A 20 -4.71 19.21 -11.12
C THR A 20 -4.20 17.94 -10.43
N HIS A 21 -4.82 16.80 -10.78
CA HIS A 21 -4.53 15.47 -10.22
C HIS A 21 -3.04 15.13 -10.15
N GLU A 22 -2.24 15.59 -11.10
CA GLU A 22 -0.77 15.46 -11.16
C GLU A 22 -0.10 16.05 -9.90
N GLY A 23 -0.24 17.36 -9.65
CA GLY A 23 0.37 18.03 -8.49
C GLY A 23 -0.15 17.56 -7.13
N LEU A 24 -1.40 17.08 -7.06
CA LEU A 24 -1.94 16.42 -5.87
C LEU A 24 -1.27 15.06 -5.63
N ASN A 25 -1.17 14.23 -6.67
CA ASN A 25 -0.51 12.92 -6.59
C ASN A 25 0.98 13.07 -6.23
N ASP A 26 1.70 14.01 -6.84
CA ASP A 26 3.11 14.27 -6.54
C ASP A 26 3.32 14.72 -5.09
N THR A 27 2.43 15.60 -4.57
CA THR A 27 2.48 16.03 -3.16
C THR A 27 2.28 14.86 -2.20
N ILE A 28 1.34 13.96 -2.49
CA ILE A 28 1.07 12.77 -1.68
C ILE A 28 2.22 11.77 -1.81
N LYS A 29 2.72 11.54 -3.03
CA LYS A 29 3.81 10.60 -3.32
C LYS A 29 5.09 10.99 -2.61
N THR A 30 5.52 12.25 -2.74
CA THR A 30 6.72 12.78 -2.06
C THR A 30 6.63 12.58 -0.54
N TRP A 31 5.44 12.77 0.05
CA TRP A 31 5.22 12.49 1.47
C TRP A 31 5.32 11.00 1.82
N LEU A 32 4.66 10.11 1.06
CA LEU A 32 4.75 8.65 1.25
C LEU A 32 6.17 8.10 1.04
N GLU A 33 6.94 8.69 0.12
CA GLU A 33 8.36 8.40 -0.06
C GLU A 33 9.16 8.79 1.18
N SER A 34 8.85 9.93 1.80
CA SER A 34 9.53 10.46 3.00
C SER A 34 9.29 9.69 4.31
N LEU A 35 8.28 8.83 4.39
CA LEU A 35 7.95 8.08 5.61
C LEU A 35 9.07 7.09 5.97
N THR A 36 9.44 7.01 7.25
CA THR A 36 10.34 5.97 7.78
C THR A 36 9.60 4.64 7.89
N MET A 37 10.19 3.53 7.42
CA MET A 37 9.56 2.21 7.50
C MET A 37 9.68 1.62 8.93
N PRO A 38 8.69 0.84 9.41
CA PRO A 38 8.72 0.16 10.72
C PRO A 38 9.77 -0.96 10.83
N PHE A 39 10.27 -1.43 9.70
CA PHE A 39 11.18 -2.56 9.56
C PHE A 39 12.00 -2.39 8.28
N GLU A 40 13.09 -3.15 8.16
CA GLU A 40 13.76 -3.36 6.89
C GLU A 40 12.81 -4.09 5.94
N ALA A 41 12.26 -3.37 4.96
CA ALA A 41 11.30 -3.89 4.00
C ALA A 41 12.05 -4.38 2.77
N GLN A 42 11.83 -5.63 2.37
CA GLN A 42 12.43 -6.22 1.18
C GLN A 42 11.81 -5.66 -0.11
N SER A 43 10.58 -5.13 -0.04
CA SER A 43 10.01 -4.28 -1.10
C SER A 43 9.20 -3.12 -0.53
N LYS A 44 9.18 -2.00 -1.26
CA LYS A 44 8.40 -0.78 -1.01
C LYS A 44 7.82 -0.29 -2.35
N SER A 45 6.51 -0.46 -2.58
CA SER A 45 5.79 0.12 -3.73
C SER A 45 4.94 1.32 -3.30
N ILE A 46 4.68 2.23 -4.25
CA ILE A 46 3.63 3.25 -4.13
C ILE A 46 2.74 3.11 -5.35
N GLU A 47 1.53 2.61 -5.12
CA GLU A 47 0.60 2.20 -6.18
C GLU A 47 -0.57 3.18 -6.28
N ASN A 48 -1.01 3.46 -7.51
CA ASN A 48 -2.26 4.18 -7.74
C ASN A 48 -3.42 3.19 -7.65
N PHE A 49 -4.40 3.46 -6.80
CA PHE A 49 -5.69 2.75 -6.88
C PHE A 49 -6.71 3.57 -7.66
N GLU A 50 -7.49 2.94 -8.53
CA GLU A 50 -8.43 3.65 -9.39
C GLU A 50 -9.67 4.16 -8.64
N PHE A 51 -10.22 5.28 -9.13
CA PHE A 51 -11.57 5.77 -8.79
C PHE A 51 -12.70 4.94 -9.41
N ARG A 52 -12.58 3.61 -9.44
CA ARG A 52 -13.60 2.72 -10.01
C ARG A 52 -14.31 1.92 -8.93
N SER A 53 -15.63 1.92 -9.04
CA SER A 53 -16.53 1.03 -8.30
C SER A 53 -16.26 -0.43 -8.67
N ARG A 54 -15.33 -1.07 -7.95
CA ARG A 54 -15.26 -2.52 -7.81
C ARG A 54 -15.76 -2.88 -6.40
N ASP A 55 -16.54 -3.95 -6.35
CA ASP A 55 -17.01 -4.63 -5.14
C ASP A 55 -17.70 -3.72 -4.08
N GLY A 56 -18.91 -3.28 -4.43
CA GLY A 56 -19.89 -2.75 -3.47
C GLY A 56 -19.76 -1.28 -3.07
N PHE A 57 -18.64 -0.61 -3.37
CA PHE A 57 -18.44 0.79 -3.01
C PHE A 57 -19.28 1.75 -3.87
N SER A 58 -20.12 2.58 -3.23
CA SER A 58 -21.08 3.45 -3.92
C SER A 58 -20.40 4.52 -4.79
N ALA A 59 -20.76 4.56 -6.08
CA ALA A 59 -20.22 5.48 -7.09
C ALA A 59 -20.73 6.94 -6.96
N HIS A 60 -20.93 7.44 -5.74
CA HIS A 60 -21.51 8.75 -5.46
C HIS A 60 -20.57 9.63 -4.61
N ARG A 61 -19.71 10.38 -5.32
CA ARG A 61 -19.07 11.66 -4.93
C ARG A 61 -17.97 11.69 -3.87
N HIS A 62 -17.65 10.59 -3.18
CA HIS A 62 -16.70 10.62 -2.05
C HIS A 62 -15.45 9.76 -2.21
N ASN A 63 -15.16 9.30 -3.43
CA ASN A 63 -13.85 8.76 -3.80
C ASN A 63 -13.52 9.26 -5.21
N CYS A 64 -12.44 10.05 -5.33
CA CYS A 64 -11.89 10.66 -6.58
C CYS A 64 -10.53 10.17 -7.45
N GLY A 65 -8.88 8.54 -7.24
CA GLY A 65 -7.51 8.03 -7.58
C GLY A 65 -6.94 7.73 -6.19
N GLY A 66 -5.76 8.26 -5.87
CA GLY A 66 -5.14 8.13 -4.55
C GLY A 66 -4.00 7.12 -4.55
N LEU A 67 -3.19 7.16 -3.50
CA LEU A 67 -1.93 6.43 -3.43
C LEU A 67 -1.88 5.49 -2.23
N ASP A 68 -1.36 4.29 -2.48
CA ASP A 68 -1.16 3.24 -1.50
C ASP A 68 0.35 2.99 -1.37
N LEU A 69 0.95 3.40 -0.26
CA LEU A 69 2.28 2.92 0.11
C LEU A 69 2.12 1.52 0.68
N ILE A 70 2.80 0.54 0.08
CA ILE A 70 2.84 -0.85 0.53
C ILE A 70 4.31 -1.21 0.74
N ALA A 71 4.66 -1.64 1.96
CA ALA A 71 6.00 -2.09 2.29
C ALA A 71 5.93 -3.48 2.93
N ILE A 72 6.62 -4.47 2.36
CA ILE A 72 6.55 -5.87 2.80
C ILE A 72 7.90 -6.43 3.27
N THR A 73 7.87 -7.35 4.23
CA THR A 73 9.06 -7.99 4.81
C THR A 73 9.62 -9.15 4.00
N ASP A 74 8.77 -9.84 3.25
CA ASP A 74 9.03 -11.12 2.59
C ASP A 74 7.96 -11.39 1.52
N ILE A 75 8.07 -12.53 0.84
CA ILE A 75 7.12 -13.04 -0.17
C ILE A 75 6.84 -14.55 0.00
N SER A 76 7.27 -15.19 1.09
CA SER A 76 7.17 -16.66 1.21
C SER A 76 5.73 -17.17 1.18
N GLY A 77 4.77 -16.40 1.70
CA GLY A 77 3.34 -16.72 1.60
C GLY A 77 2.70 -16.41 0.24
N MET A 78 3.45 -15.86 -0.73
CA MET A 78 2.98 -15.48 -2.06
C MET A 78 3.42 -16.44 -3.15
N ILE A 79 4.63 -17.00 -3.03
CA ILE A 79 5.20 -17.94 -3.99
C ILE A 79 4.25 -19.13 -4.16
N GLY A 80 3.90 -19.47 -5.41
CA GLY A 80 2.92 -20.51 -5.73
C GLY A 80 1.44 -20.13 -5.61
N SER A 81 1.09 -19.05 -4.91
CA SER A 81 -0.31 -18.65 -4.72
C SER A 81 -0.97 -18.04 -5.96
N GLY A 82 -0.17 -17.50 -6.89
CA GLY A 82 -0.64 -16.70 -8.03
C GLY A 82 -1.21 -15.32 -7.66
N SER A 83 -1.17 -14.94 -6.38
CA SER A 83 -1.78 -13.69 -5.87
C SER A 83 -0.96 -12.44 -6.20
N HIS A 84 0.27 -12.63 -6.69
CA HIS A 84 1.23 -11.59 -7.08
C HIS A 84 1.08 -11.12 -8.53
N PHE A 85 0.35 -11.83 -9.39
CA PHE A 85 0.21 -11.45 -10.80
C PHE A 85 -0.52 -10.10 -10.97
N GLY A 86 0.08 -9.19 -11.74
CA GLY A 86 -0.40 -7.82 -11.95
C GLY A 86 -0.04 -6.83 -10.84
N THR A 87 0.87 -7.18 -9.91
CA THR A 87 1.24 -6.36 -8.75
C THR A 87 2.69 -5.87 -8.85
N ALA A 88 3.07 -4.83 -8.09
CA ALA A 88 4.42 -4.26 -8.16
C ALA A 88 5.56 -5.19 -7.68
N ILE A 89 5.23 -6.37 -7.16
CA ILE A 89 6.17 -7.38 -6.64
C ILE A 89 6.19 -8.67 -7.47
N GLU A 90 5.39 -8.75 -8.55
CA GLU A 90 5.27 -9.93 -9.42
C GLU A 90 6.64 -10.48 -9.84
N SER A 91 7.51 -9.62 -10.39
CA SER A 91 8.84 -9.98 -10.86
C SER A 91 9.78 -10.45 -9.74
N TRP A 92 9.58 -10.01 -8.49
CA TRP A 92 10.37 -10.48 -7.35
C TRP A 92 9.92 -11.90 -6.92
N VAL A 93 8.61 -12.16 -6.91
CA VAL A 93 8.06 -13.51 -6.61
C VAL A 93 8.52 -14.52 -7.65
N GLU A 94 8.39 -14.21 -8.95
CA GLU A 94 8.87 -15.06 -10.05
C GLU A 94 10.39 -15.26 -9.99
N THR A 95 11.18 -14.20 -9.77
CA THR A 95 12.66 -14.33 -9.64
C THR A 95 13.05 -15.20 -8.43
N SER A 96 12.31 -15.14 -7.33
CA SER A 96 12.57 -15.98 -6.15
C SER A 96 12.27 -17.44 -6.43
N TRP A 97 11.15 -17.73 -7.10
CA TRP A 97 10.77 -19.08 -7.54
C TRP A 97 11.80 -19.66 -8.51
N ASP A 98 12.17 -18.91 -9.55
CA ASP A 98 13.18 -19.34 -10.53
C ASP A 98 14.53 -19.61 -9.88
N ASN A 99 14.98 -18.78 -8.94
CA ASN A 99 16.24 -19.02 -8.23
C ASN A 99 16.18 -20.32 -7.40
N THR A 100 15.15 -20.50 -6.57
CA THR A 100 14.99 -21.73 -5.77
C THR A 100 14.86 -22.97 -6.65
N ARG A 101 14.10 -22.89 -7.76
CA ARG A 101 14.00 -23.99 -8.74
C ARG A 101 15.37 -24.31 -9.36
N ASN A 102 16.10 -23.30 -9.83
CA ASN A 102 17.40 -23.48 -10.47
C ASN A 102 18.47 -24.01 -9.52
N ASP A 103 18.40 -23.71 -8.22
CA ASP A 103 19.30 -24.29 -7.22
C ASP A 103 18.92 -25.74 -6.90
N LEU A 104 17.63 -26.05 -6.70
CA LEU A 104 17.16 -27.42 -6.50
C LEU A 104 17.43 -28.36 -7.70
N ILE A 105 17.43 -27.85 -8.93
CA ILE A 105 17.86 -28.60 -10.13
C ILE A 105 19.33 -29.03 -10.04
N LYS A 106 20.21 -28.20 -9.47
CA LYS A 106 21.64 -28.51 -9.30
C LYS A 106 21.87 -29.54 -8.20
N ASP A 107 21.11 -29.42 -7.11
CA ASP A 107 21.22 -30.30 -5.94
C ASP A 107 20.52 -31.66 -6.15
N ASN A 108 19.50 -31.73 -7.02
CA ASN A 108 18.71 -32.94 -7.31
C ASN A 108 18.71 -33.29 -8.82
N PRO A 109 19.89 -33.55 -9.45
CA PRO A 109 20.01 -33.66 -10.90
C PRO A 109 19.42 -34.95 -11.51
N GLU A 110 19.08 -35.96 -10.70
CA GLU A 110 18.43 -37.21 -11.14
C GLU A 110 16.92 -37.26 -10.83
N MET A 111 16.34 -36.21 -10.26
CA MET A 111 14.89 -36.07 -10.07
C MET A 111 14.22 -35.58 -11.36
N ASP A 112 12.96 -35.96 -11.59
CA ASP A 112 12.15 -35.42 -12.69
C ASP A 112 11.69 -33.99 -12.35
N HIS A 113 12.32 -32.98 -12.97
CA HIS A 113 12.08 -31.56 -12.69
C HIS A 113 10.72 -31.03 -13.16
N GLU A 114 9.92 -31.85 -13.85
CA GLU A 114 8.53 -31.53 -14.25
C GLU A 114 7.50 -32.38 -13.46
N SER A 115 7.93 -33.11 -12.43
CA SER A 115 7.05 -33.93 -11.56
C SER A 115 6.45 -33.15 -10.39
N ASP A 116 5.27 -33.57 -9.93
CA ASP A 116 4.60 -33.01 -8.74
C ASP A 116 5.51 -33.05 -7.49
N GLU A 117 6.30 -34.12 -7.32
CA GLU A 117 7.25 -34.28 -6.20
C GLU A 117 8.35 -33.20 -6.23
N PHE A 118 8.86 -32.85 -7.41
CA PHE A 118 9.81 -31.75 -7.54
C PHE A 118 9.16 -30.39 -7.31
N PHE A 119 7.94 -30.16 -7.81
CA PHE A 119 7.21 -28.92 -7.53
C PHE A 119 6.90 -28.74 -6.04
N ASP A 120 6.49 -29.80 -5.34
CA ASP A 120 6.32 -29.81 -3.87
C ASP A 120 7.63 -29.50 -3.14
N LEU A 121 8.78 -29.98 -3.63
CA LEU A 121 10.10 -29.66 -3.07
C LEU A 121 10.46 -28.17 -3.26
N VAL A 122 10.15 -27.57 -4.42
CA VAL A 122 10.32 -26.13 -4.63
C VAL A 122 9.38 -25.34 -3.72
N TYR A 123 8.10 -25.71 -3.61
CA TYR A 123 7.15 -25.05 -2.72
C TYR A 123 7.60 -25.10 -1.25
N GLN A 124 8.02 -26.27 -0.75
CA GLN A 124 8.55 -26.44 0.61
C GLN A 124 9.82 -25.61 0.86
N SER A 125 10.66 -25.44 -0.16
CA SER A 125 11.89 -24.64 -0.07
C SER A 125 11.64 -23.13 -0.14
N CYS A 126 10.53 -22.70 -0.74
CA CYS A 126 10.08 -21.31 -0.75
C CYS A 126 9.23 -20.93 0.49
N SER A 127 8.52 -21.90 1.08
CA SER A 127 7.62 -21.68 2.21
C SER A 127 8.40 -21.55 3.53
N GLY A 128 8.59 -20.32 4.01
CA GLY A 128 8.96 -20.04 5.40
C GLY A 128 7.71 -19.93 6.29
N ASP A 129 7.85 -20.21 7.59
CA ASP A 129 6.80 -20.10 8.63
C ASP A 129 6.27 -18.66 8.90
N TYR A 130 6.49 -17.72 7.99
CA TYR A 130 6.24 -16.30 8.20
C TYR A 130 4.92 -15.83 7.60
N ASP A 131 4.03 -15.32 8.47
CA ASP A 131 2.93 -14.42 8.10
C ASP A 131 3.53 -13.23 7.29
N THR A 132 3.36 -13.18 5.97
CA THR A 132 3.91 -12.07 5.16
C THR A 132 3.41 -10.73 5.67
N VAL A 133 4.31 -9.89 6.17
CA VAL A 133 3.97 -8.64 6.85
C VAL A 133 3.95 -7.50 5.85
N ALA A 134 2.78 -6.88 5.65
CA ALA A 134 2.67 -5.54 5.07
C ALA A 134 2.56 -4.47 6.16
N TRP A 135 3.32 -3.39 6.04
CA TRP A 135 2.91 -2.07 6.53
C TRP A 135 2.34 -1.28 5.36
N ARG A 136 1.19 -0.63 5.58
CA ARG A 136 0.43 0.01 4.53
C ARG A 136 -0.04 1.40 4.94
N VAL A 137 0.20 2.40 4.09
CA VAL A 137 -0.30 3.77 4.27
C VAL A 137 -1.09 4.19 3.04
N ARG A 138 -2.42 4.15 3.15
CA ARG A 138 -3.36 4.54 2.09
C ARG A 138 -3.79 5.99 2.26
N VAL A 139 -3.72 6.75 1.16
CA VAL A 139 -4.18 8.13 1.08
C VAL A 139 -5.26 8.24 -0.01
N MET A 140 -6.51 8.47 0.42
CA MET A 140 -7.67 8.64 -0.46
C MET A 140 -8.04 10.11 -0.54
N TYR A 141 -8.35 10.62 -1.74
CA TYR A 141 -8.91 11.97 -1.91
C TYR A 141 -10.43 11.88 -2.12
N GLU A 142 -11.21 12.45 -1.20
CA GLU A 142 -12.68 12.40 -1.23
C GLU A 142 -13.30 13.55 -2.06
N GLY A 143 -12.48 14.30 -2.79
CA GLY A 143 -12.85 15.54 -3.46
C GLY A 143 -12.78 16.76 -2.53
N LEU A 144 -13.05 17.95 -3.09
CA LEU A 144 -13.27 19.21 -2.36
C LEU A 144 -12.18 19.59 -1.33
N GLY A 145 -10.92 19.22 -1.60
CA GLY A 145 -9.81 19.48 -0.68
C GLY A 145 -9.83 18.63 0.60
N VAL A 146 -10.28 17.37 0.53
CA VAL A 146 -10.31 16.41 1.64
C VAL A 146 -9.50 15.16 1.33
N LEU A 147 -8.53 14.82 2.18
CA LEU A 147 -7.92 13.48 2.21
C LEU A 147 -8.42 12.68 3.42
N LYS A 148 -8.56 11.36 3.24
CA LYS A 148 -8.50 10.37 4.31
C LYS A 148 -7.14 9.68 4.25
N ILE A 149 -6.53 9.47 5.42
CA ILE A 149 -5.25 8.81 5.56
C ILE A 149 -5.43 7.66 6.55
N TYR A 150 -5.08 6.45 6.10
CA TYR A 150 -5.10 5.22 6.88
C TYR A 150 -3.68 4.66 6.96
N ALA A 151 -3.19 4.36 8.16
CA ALA A 151 -2.01 3.51 8.35
C ALA A 151 -2.38 2.24 9.09
N MET A 152 -1.87 1.11 8.63
CA MET A 152 -2.22 -0.22 9.12
C MET A 152 -1.12 -1.25 8.84
N TYR A 153 -1.38 -2.46 9.34
CA TYR A 153 -0.50 -3.60 9.25
C TYR A 153 -1.35 -4.80 8.85
N ASP A 154 -0.99 -5.54 7.80
CA ASP A 154 -1.69 -6.78 7.42
C ASP A 154 -0.75 -7.99 7.41
N LYS A 155 -1.34 -9.16 7.69
CA LYS A 155 -0.72 -10.48 7.71
C LYS A 155 -1.19 -11.36 6.55
N ASP A 156 -2.37 -11.08 6.00
CA ASP A 156 -2.90 -11.68 4.77
C ASP A 156 -2.44 -10.87 3.54
N ALA A 157 -1.22 -10.30 3.62
CA ALA A 157 -0.69 -9.34 2.66
C ALA A 157 -0.54 -9.93 1.25
N ALA A 158 -0.40 -11.25 1.15
CA ALA A 158 -0.32 -12.01 -0.11
C ALA A 158 -1.44 -11.68 -1.10
N TYR A 159 -2.63 -11.30 -0.62
CA TYR A 159 -3.78 -10.95 -1.46
C TYR A 159 -4.04 -9.44 -1.57
N PHE A 160 -3.13 -8.59 -1.07
CA PHE A 160 -3.25 -7.13 -1.03
C PHE A 160 -4.56 -6.60 -0.40
N ARG A 161 -5.19 -7.39 0.48
CA ARG A 161 -6.49 -7.08 1.10
C ARG A 161 -6.38 -5.99 2.18
N PHE A 162 -7.55 -5.59 2.69
CA PHE A 162 -7.73 -4.75 3.87
C PHE A 162 -8.49 -5.57 4.92
N ASN A 163 -7.84 -6.63 5.42
CA ASN A 163 -8.44 -7.57 6.35
C ASN A 163 -8.09 -7.25 7.81
N SER A 164 -6.97 -6.55 8.05
CA SER A 164 -6.48 -6.21 9.37
C SER A 164 -6.95 -4.82 9.87
N PRO A 165 -7.00 -4.58 11.20
CA PRO A 165 -7.47 -3.31 11.77
C PRO A 165 -6.61 -2.10 11.39
N VAL A 166 -7.27 -0.95 11.21
CA VAL A 166 -6.61 0.35 11.05
C VAL A 166 -5.92 0.74 12.35
N LEU A 167 -4.62 1.05 12.29
CA LEU A 167 -3.82 1.49 13.44
C LEU A 167 -3.84 3.01 13.62
N PHE A 168 -4.06 3.75 12.53
CA PHE A 168 -4.22 5.20 12.54
C PHE A 168 -5.14 5.65 11.39
N GLU A 169 -6.19 6.42 11.71
CA GLU A 169 -7.03 7.13 10.74
C GLU A 169 -6.97 8.63 11.04
N THR A 170 -6.89 9.45 9.99
CA THR A 170 -7.14 10.90 10.08
C THR A 170 -7.72 11.46 8.80
N GLU A 171 -8.41 12.59 8.94
CA GLU A 171 -8.88 13.42 7.83
C GLU A 171 -7.99 14.68 7.72
N VAL A 172 -7.65 15.08 6.49
CA VAL A 172 -6.89 16.32 6.22
C VAL A 172 -7.71 17.20 5.28
N ARG A 173 -8.05 18.41 5.74
CA ARG A 173 -8.74 19.42 4.93
C ARG A 173 -7.78 20.53 4.53
N PHE A 174 -7.60 20.71 3.22
CA PHE A 174 -6.61 21.60 2.61
C PHE A 174 -7.25 22.54 1.58
N LYS A 175 -6.54 23.61 1.22
CA LYS A 175 -7.00 24.63 0.24
C LYS A 175 -5.97 24.95 -0.86
N THR A 176 -4.72 24.54 -0.67
CA THR A 176 -3.59 24.68 -1.60
C THR A 176 -2.62 23.54 -1.34
N LEU A 177 -1.77 23.18 -2.32
CA LEU A 177 -0.80 22.08 -2.19
C LEU A 177 0.22 22.35 -1.07
N SER A 178 0.78 23.55 -0.98
CA SER A 178 1.65 23.94 0.15
C SER A 178 0.90 24.08 1.49
N GLY A 179 -0.44 24.04 1.49
CA GLY A 179 -1.24 23.83 2.70
C GLY A 179 -1.22 22.37 3.12
N LEU A 180 -1.53 21.48 2.17
CA LEU A 180 -1.52 20.03 2.32
C LEU A 180 -0.15 19.50 2.77
N GLU A 181 0.93 19.87 2.08
CA GLU A 181 2.31 19.46 2.36
C GLU A 181 2.68 19.67 3.85
N ARG A 182 2.39 20.85 4.40
CA ARG A 182 2.64 21.16 5.83
C ARG A 182 1.75 20.36 6.78
N GLN A 183 0.53 20.01 6.36
CA GLN A 183 -0.36 19.14 7.15
C GLN A 183 0.15 17.70 7.14
N LEU A 184 0.55 17.16 5.99
CA LEU A 184 1.14 15.83 5.84
C LEU A 184 2.44 15.69 6.64
N ASN A 185 3.37 16.64 6.52
CA ASN A 185 4.63 16.65 7.27
C ASN A 185 4.41 16.74 8.80
N ALA A 186 3.33 17.37 9.26
CA ALA A 186 2.92 17.38 10.67
C ALA A 186 2.25 16.06 11.13
N LEU A 187 1.86 15.19 10.21
CA LEU A 187 1.31 13.86 10.48
C LEU A 187 2.35 12.73 10.40
N THR A 188 3.49 12.94 9.71
CA THR A 188 4.58 11.96 9.55
C THR A 188 4.89 11.22 10.85
N LYS A 189 5.19 11.94 11.94
CA LYS A 189 5.53 11.31 13.24
C LYS A 189 4.37 10.59 13.93
N LYS A 190 3.11 10.82 13.54
CA LYS A 190 1.93 10.06 14.04
C LYS A 190 1.70 8.79 13.22
N VAL A 191 1.87 8.88 11.91
CA VAL A 191 1.85 7.72 11.00
C VAL A 191 2.99 6.77 11.35
N GLU A 192 4.19 7.30 11.62
CA GLU A 192 5.31 6.51 12.14
C GLU A 192 5.05 5.99 13.56
N ALA A 193 4.43 6.73 14.47
CA ALA A 193 4.07 6.20 15.81
C ALA A 193 3.04 5.05 15.76
N SER A 194 2.25 4.90 14.69
CA SER A 194 1.35 3.74 14.52
C SER A 194 2.11 2.40 14.41
N GLN A 195 3.44 2.45 14.24
CA GLN A 195 4.33 1.31 14.09
C GLN A 195 4.66 0.60 15.41
N ASP A 196 4.47 1.24 16.57
CA ASP A 196 4.90 0.68 17.87
C ASP A 196 4.16 -0.64 18.21
N GLU A 197 2.91 -0.80 17.79
CA GLU A 197 2.18 -2.07 17.93
C GLU A 197 2.81 -3.21 17.12
N ILE A 198 3.45 -2.91 15.99
CA ILE A 198 4.08 -3.90 15.12
C ILE A 198 5.31 -4.48 15.81
N GLN A 199 6.18 -3.61 16.33
CA GLN A 199 7.40 -4.00 17.02
C GLN A 199 7.10 -4.77 18.30
N GLN A 200 6.10 -4.34 19.08
CA GLN A 200 5.66 -5.08 20.28
C GLN A 200 5.08 -6.47 19.97
N LYS A 201 4.45 -6.65 18.79
CA LYS A 201 3.95 -7.97 18.35
C LYS A 201 5.05 -8.89 17.83
N LYS A 202 6.13 -8.34 17.24
CA LYS A 202 7.36 -9.12 16.91
C LYS A 202 8.12 -9.52 18.18
N GLN A 203 8.40 -8.58 19.09
CA GLN A 203 9.19 -8.83 20.31
C GLN A 203 8.54 -9.79 21.32
N LYS A 204 7.23 -10.02 21.27
CA LYS A 204 6.52 -11.02 22.10
C LYS A 204 6.50 -12.44 21.52
N ARG A 205 7.25 -12.68 20.44
CA ARG A 205 7.32 -13.98 19.72
C ARG A 205 8.77 -14.42 19.44
N ALA A 206 9.75 -13.75 20.04
CA ALA A 206 11.16 -14.12 20.08
C ALA A 206 11.57 -14.38 21.54
#